data_AF-A0A8J3RTF7-F1
#
_entry.id   AF-A0A8J3RTF7-F1
#
_cell.length_a   1.000
_cell.length_b   1.000
_cell.length_c   1.000
_cell.angle_alpha   90.00
_cell.angle_beta   90.00
_cell.angle_gamma   90.00
#
_symmetry.space_group_name_H-M   'P 1'
#
loop_
_entity.id
_entity.type
_entity.pdbx_description
1 polymer ?
#
loop_
_entity_poly.entity_id
_entity_poly.type
_entity_poly.pdbx_seq_one_letter_code
_entity_poly.pdbx_strand_id
1 'polypeptide(L)'
;MHPDSPIAATLVCWGNAWLTGQAGLDEAADRVERQAGPQLVDTGDGDVPLRAFLADLRIEGMSSLRLALPVAGDPLGLSGPPAFNSAAIEAGQATIAVLPARRVGLVPERDRRGSSYEGVRWSTFEASAATPDVPSLAEAEHALTRAMQAATDALLGVEGPAQGHRRTRLDHDGLAPGYPARAHRVAALAARLSAVLRLADDRGLTSAQVAVRGQALRELDRAVRRARVAAHHAITELV
;
A
#
# COMPACT_ATOMS: atom_id res chain seq x y z
N MET A 1 -13.60 7.46 7.04
CA MET A 1 -12.30 7.00 6.51
C MET A 1 -12.37 5.52 6.13
N HIS A 2 -12.02 5.15 4.90
CA HIS A 2 -12.08 3.75 4.46
C HIS A 2 -10.83 2.98 4.92
N PRO A 3 -10.94 1.95 5.78
CA PRO A 3 -9.78 1.18 6.25
C PRO A 3 -9.25 0.17 5.22
N ASP A 4 -9.84 0.08 4.02
CA ASP A 4 -9.70 -1.10 3.15
C ASP A 4 -8.57 -1.00 2.11
N SER A 5 -7.91 0.16 2.00
CA SER A 5 -6.79 0.40 1.09
C SER A 5 -5.79 1.38 1.73
N PRO A 6 -4.50 1.04 1.93
CA PRO A 6 -3.47 1.98 2.36
C PRO A 6 -3.48 3.23 1.47
N ILE A 7 -3.64 4.39 2.10
CA ILE A 7 -3.68 5.69 1.43
C ILE A 7 -2.38 5.97 0.66
N ALA A 8 -1.25 5.44 1.14
CA ALA A 8 0.03 5.48 0.42
C ALA A 8 -0.06 4.82 -0.95
N ALA A 9 -0.79 3.71 -1.08
CA ALA A 9 -0.96 3.03 -2.36
C ALA A 9 -1.75 3.91 -3.36
N THR A 10 -2.78 4.60 -2.88
CA THR A 10 -3.59 5.52 -3.71
C THR A 10 -2.78 6.73 -4.15
N LEU A 11 -2.00 7.33 -3.24
CA LEU A 11 -1.08 8.41 -3.56
C LEU A 11 -0.06 7.99 -4.62
N VAL A 12 0.59 6.83 -4.46
CA VAL A 12 1.55 6.31 -5.46
C VAL A 12 0.86 6.04 -6.79
N CYS A 13 -0.31 5.42 -6.76
CA CYS A 13 -1.08 5.05 -7.94
C CYS A 13 -1.38 6.27 -8.82
N TRP A 14 -2.06 7.26 -8.24
CA TRP A 14 -2.53 8.46 -8.94
C TRP A 14 -1.41 9.47 -9.16
N GLY A 15 -0.45 9.58 -8.24
CA GLY A 15 0.71 10.44 -8.42
C GLY A 15 1.59 9.99 -9.58
N ASN A 16 1.81 8.67 -9.76
CA ASN A 16 2.55 8.20 -10.94
C ASN A 16 1.75 8.35 -12.24
N ALA A 17 0.42 8.19 -12.22
CA ALA A 17 -0.41 8.49 -13.38
C ALA A 17 -0.32 9.97 -13.78
N TRP A 18 -0.27 10.88 -12.80
CA TRP A 18 0.00 12.29 -13.04
C TRP A 18 1.41 12.54 -13.61
N LEU A 19 2.45 11.94 -13.03
CA LEU A 19 3.83 12.10 -13.47
C LEU A 19 4.07 11.59 -14.91
N THR A 20 3.29 10.60 -15.34
CA THR A 20 3.31 10.04 -16.70
C THR A 20 2.30 10.69 -17.66
N GLY A 21 1.61 11.75 -17.22
CA GLY A 21 0.68 12.52 -18.05
C GLY A 21 -0.67 11.84 -18.32
N GLN A 22 -1.01 10.78 -17.57
CA GLN A 22 -2.26 10.02 -17.70
C GLN A 22 -3.41 10.62 -16.87
N ALA A 23 -3.09 11.49 -15.91
CA ALA A 23 -4.05 12.22 -15.07
C ALA A 23 -3.54 13.63 -14.74
N GLY A 24 -4.43 14.52 -14.32
CA GLY A 24 -4.07 15.84 -13.79
C GLY A 24 -3.68 15.78 -12.31
N LEU A 25 -2.93 16.78 -11.81
CA LEU A 25 -2.60 16.89 -10.39
C LEU A 25 -3.85 17.03 -9.52
N ASP A 26 -4.83 17.82 -9.96
CA ASP A 26 -6.09 18.01 -9.23
C ASP A 26 -6.86 16.69 -9.12
N GLU A 27 -6.97 15.92 -10.22
CA GLU A 27 -7.60 14.59 -10.17
C GLU A 27 -6.85 13.65 -9.23
N ALA A 28 -5.51 13.65 -9.26
CA ALA A 28 -4.72 12.81 -8.36
C ALA A 28 -4.96 13.17 -6.88
N ALA A 29 -4.99 14.46 -6.53
CA ALA A 29 -5.29 14.91 -5.18
C ALA A 29 -6.73 14.54 -4.75
N ASP A 30 -7.73 14.80 -5.61
CA ASP A 30 -9.13 14.47 -5.36
C ASP A 30 -9.35 12.98 -5.08
N ARG A 31 -8.58 12.11 -5.74
CA ARG A 31 -8.66 10.66 -5.55
C ARG A 31 -8.15 10.22 -4.18
N VAL A 32 -7.06 10.83 -3.72
CA VAL A 32 -6.53 10.59 -2.37
C VAL A 32 -7.50 11.13 -1.32
N GLU A 33 -8.04 12.33 -1.53
CA GLU A 33 -8.99 12.95 -0.61
C GLU A 33 -10.31 12.21 -0.50
N ARG A 34 -10.84 11.71 -1.63
CA ARG A 34 -12.06 10.90 -1.64
C ARG A 34 -11.94 9.63 -0.80
N GLN A 35 -10.73 9.06 -0.68
CA GLN A 35 -10.49 7.84 0.07
C GLN A 35 -10.35 8.09 1.58
N ALA A 36 -9.65 9.15 1.99
CA ALA A 36 -9.25 9.33 3.38
C ALA A 36 -9.50 10.73 3.96
N GLY A 37 -10.29 11.56 3.28
CA GLY A 37 -10.58 12.94 3.70
C GLY A 37 -9.44 13.90 3.36
N PRO A 38 -9.46 15.13 3.90
CA PRO A 38 -8.44 16.15 3.63
C PRO A 38 -7.01 15.66 3.90
N GLN A 39 -6.06 16.09 3.06
CA GLN A 39 -4.66 15.63 3.10
C GLN A 39 -3.71 16.80 3.37
N LEU A 40 -3.00 16.75 4.48
CA LEU A 40 -2.00 17.75 4.89
C LEU A 40 -0.61 17.13 4.99
N VAL A 41 0.44 17.85 4.62
CA VAL A 41 1.84 17.41 4.72
C VAL A 41 2.56 18.32 5.70
N ASP A 42 3.23 17.73 6.69
CA ASP A 42 4.10 18.44 7.63
C ASP A 42 5.46 18.71 6.97
N THR A 43 5.76 19.98 6.70
CA THR A 43 7.03 20.41 6.11
C THR A 43 8.06 20.86 7.16
N GLY A 44 7.73 20.80 8.44
CA GLY A 44 8.52 21.36 9.54
C GLY A 44 8.25 22.85 9.80
N ASP A 45 7.95 23.63 8.75
CA ASP A 45 7.55 25.04 8.86
C ASP A 45 6.03 25.23 9.02
N GLY A 46 5.26 24.15 8.83
CA GLY A 46 3.82 24.13 8.96
C GLY A 46 3.18 23.01 8.13
N ASP A 47 1.85 22.93 8.21
CA ASP A 47 1.07 22.00 7.39
C ASP A 47 0.70 22.66 6.06
N VAL A 48 1.00 21.98 4.96
CA VAL A 48 0.60 22.40 3.61
C VAL A 48 -0.35 21.37 2.98
N PRO A 49 -1.27 21.76 2.07
CA PRO A 49 -2.07 20.79 1.33
C PRO A 49 -1.19 19.84 0.50
N LEU A 50 -1.54 18.54 0.49
CA LEU A 50 -0.80 17.52 -0.27
C LEU A 50 -0.59 17.91 -1.74
N ARG A 51 -1.61 18.50 -2.36
CA ARG A 51 -1.55 19.03 -3.72
C ARG A 51 -0.39 20.02 -3.92
N ALA A 52 -0.26 20.99 -3.02
CA ALA A 52 0.78 22.03 -3.11
C ALA A 52 2.17 21.40 -2.95
N PHE A 53 2.32 20.53 -1.95
CA PHE A 53 3.55 19.79 -1.71
C PHE A 53 4.00 18.97 -2.93
N LEU A 54 3.08 18.25 -3.59
CA LEU A 54 3.39 17.48 -4.79
C LEU A 54 3.82 18.39 -5.95
N ALA A 55 3.18 19.54 -6.13
CA ALA A 55 3.55 20.51 -7.15
C ALA A 55 4.98 21.03 -6.94
N ASP A 56 5.35 21.34 -5.70
CA ASP A 56 6.70 21.78 -5.35
C ASP A 56 7.75 20.69 -5.65
N LEU A 57 7.48 19.44 -5.24
CA LEU A 57 8.36 18.31 -5.58
C LEU A 57 8.50 18.11 -7.10
N ARG A 58 7.45 18.40 -7.88
CA ARG A 58 7.51 18.31 -9.34
C ARG A 58 8.40 19.38 -9.97
N ILE A 59 8.44 20.58 -9.39
CA ILE A 59 9.38 21.66 -9.77
C ILE A 59 10.81 21.24 -9.43
N GLU A 60 11.03 20.59 -8.29
CA GLU A 60 12.32 20.02 -7.88
C GLU A 60 12.76 18.79 -8.73
N GLY A 61 11.94 18.35 -9.68
CA GLY A 61 12.28 17.29 -10.62
C GLY A 61 11.89 15.87 -10.16
N MET A 62 10.91 15.73 -9.25
CA MET A 62 10.35 14.42 -8.90
C MET A 62 9.95 13.62 -10.14
N SER A 63 10.49 12.41 -10.27
CA SER A 63 10.31 11.54 -11.42
C SER A 63 9.32 10.41 -11.19
N SER A 64 9.23 9.93 -9.94
CA SER A 64 8.32 8.84 -9.58
C SER A 64 8.03 8.81 -8.07
N LEU A 65 6.95 8.13 -7.72
CA LEU A 65 6.60 7.74 -6.37
C LEU A 65 6.73 6.22 -6.23
N ARG A 66 7.33 5.76 -5.13
CA ARG A 66 7.45 4.34 -4.78
C ARG A 66 6.60 4.01 -3.57
N LEU A 67 5.82 2.94 -3.66
CA LEU A 67 5.08 2.37 -2.54
C LEU A 67 5.97 1.49 -1.67
N ALA A 68 5.86 1.64 -0.35
CA ALA A 68 6.32 0.69 0.65
C ALA A 68 5.15 0.24 1.54
N LEU A 69 5.08 -1.07 1.82
CA LEU A 69 4.06 -1.68 2.70
C LEU A 69 4.76 -2.59 3.73
N PRO A 70 5.53 -1.99 4.65
CA PRO A 70 6.33 -2.73 5.61
C PRO A 70 5.49 -3.27 6.76
N VAL A 71 6.00 -4.32 7.41
CA VAL A 71 5.60 -4.75 8.76
C VAL A 71 6.83 -5.16 9.56
N ALA A 72 6.65 -5.38 10.86
CA ALA A 72 7.68 -5.98 11.70
C ALA A 72 8.18 -7.32 11.10
N GLY A 73 9.49 -7.42 10.85
CA GLY A 73 10.14 -8.59 10.25
C GLY A 73 10.10 -8.66 8.72
N ASP A 74 9.42 -7.73 8.03
CA ASP A 74 9.37 -7.66 6.58
C ASP A 74 9.30 -6.20 6.09
N PRO A 75 10.43 -5.48 6.02
CA PRO A 75 10.50 -4.06 5.66
C PRO A 75 10.37 -3.83 4.14
N LEU A 76 9.32 -4.39 3.52
CA LEU A 76 9.10 -4.37 2.07
C LEU A 76 9.04 -2.94 1.51
N GLY A 77 9.94 -2.64 0.57
CA GLY A 77 10.01 -1.33 -0.10
C GLY A 77 10.81 -0.26 0.66
N LEU A 78 11.36 -0.59 1.83
CA LEU A 78 12.19 0.32 2.62
C LEU A 78 13.68 0.05 2.43
N SER A 79 14.48 1.11 2.44
CA SER A 79 15.95 1.03 2.33
C SER A 79 16.69 1.92 3.34
N GLY A 80 15.99 2.40 4.38
CA GLY A 80 16.52 3.33 5.38
C GLY A 80 16.21 4.80 5.05
N PRO A 81 16.66 5.75 5.90
CA PRO A 81 17.36 5.56 7.17
C PRO A 81 16.48 4.99 8.30
N PRO A 82 17.04 4.60 9.46
CA PRO A 82 16.29 3.97 10.55
C PRO A 82 15.06 4.75 11.02
N ALA A 83 15.14 6.08 11.12
CA ALA A 83 14.03 6.92 11.54
C ALA A 83 12.82 6.78 10.60
N PHE A 84 13.06 6.85 9.28
CA PHE A 84 12.01 6.64 8.28
C PHE A 84 11.47 5.21 8.33
N ASN A 85 12.35 4.20 8.45
CA ASN A 85 11.92 2.81 8.51
C ASN A 85 11.02 2.52 9.72
N SER A 86 11.39 3.03 10.89
CA SER A 86 10.60 2.86 12.12
C SER A 86 9.22 3.48 11.97
N ALA A 87 9.14 4.73 11.51
CA ALA A 87 7.86 5.42 11.28
C ALA A 87 7.00 4.68 10.24
N ALA A 88 7.60 4.25 9.13
CA ALA A 88 6.89 3.52 8.08
C ALA A 88 6.38 2.15 8.54
N ILE A 89 7.16 1.41 9.36
CA ILE A 89 6.75 0.14 9.97
C ILE A 89 5.59 0.34 10.94
N GLU A 90 5.64 1.40 11.76
CA GLU A 90 4.57 1.73 12.70
C GLU A 90 3.26 2.08 11.99
N ALA A 91 3.33 2.89 10.92
CA ALA A 91 2.18 3.21 10.09
C ALA A 91 1.72 2.04 9.17
N GLY A 92 2.58 1.04 8.98
CA GLY A 92 2.37 -0.09 8.06
C GLY A 92 2.40 0.27 6.57
N GLN A 93 2.75 1.51 6.23
CA GLN A 93 2.77 2.02 4.86
C GLN A 93 3.63 3.29 4.76
N ALA A 94 4.21 3.51 3.58
CA ALA A 94 4.85 4.77 3.24
C ALA A 94 4.89 4.99 1.72
N THR A 95 5.03 6.25 1.33
CA THR A 95 5.31 6.68 -0.04
C THR A 95 6.69 7.29 -0.10
N ILE A 96 7.51 6.95 -1.09
CA ILE A 96 8.83 7.55 -1.30
C ILE A 96 8.82 8.33 -2.62
N ALA A 97 8.94 9.64 -2.55
CA ALA A 97 9.19 10.48 -3.71
C ALA A 97 10.65 10.39 -4.16
N VAL A 98 10.85 10.14 -5.44
CA VAL A 98 12.17 10.00 -6.07
C VAL A 98 12.49 11.30 -6.80
N LEU A 99 13.47 12.04 -6.29
CA LEU A 99 14.04 13.22 -6.92
C LEU A 99 15.50 12.95 -7.33
N PRO A 100 16.09 13.77 -8.22
CA PRO A 100 17.46 13.56 -8.70
C PRO A 100 18.49 13.56 -7.56
N ALA A 101 18.39 14.50 -6.63
CA ALA A 101 19.36 14.70 -5.56
C ALA A 101 19.05 13.94 -4.27
N ARG A 102 17.76 13.72 -3.96
CA ARG A 102 17.31 13.17 -2.67
C ARG A 102 16.03 12.36 -2.81
N ARG A 103 15.72 11.52 -1.82
CA ARG A 103 14.44 10.80 -1.74
C ARG A 103 13.71 11.31 -0.50
N VAL A 104 12.42 11.56 -0.64
CA VAL A 104 11.57 12.07 0.44
C VAL A 104 10.55 10.99 0.79
N GLY A 105 10.60 10.50 2.03
CA GLY A 105 9.61 9.59 2.59
C GLY A 105 8.40 10.35 3.12
N LEU A 106 7.21 9.82 2.87
CA LEU A 106 5.93 10.31 3.36
C LEU A 106 5.25 9.19 4.12
N VAL A 107 5.00 9.41 5.41
CA VAL A 107 4.33 8.45 6.29
C VAL A 107 2.97 9.02 6.68
N PRO A 108 1.85 8.33 6.38
CA PRO A 108 0.52 8.83 6.70
C PRO A 108 0.15 8.54 8.15
N GLU A 109 -0.38 9.55 8.82
CA GLU A 109 -0.95 9.48 10.16
C GLU A 109 -2.39 10.00 10.13
N ARG A 110 -3.26 9.42 10.96
CA ARG A 110 -4.65 9.88 11.08
C ARG A 110 -4.67 11.25 11.72
N ASP A 111 -5.24 12.24 11.03
CA ASP A 111 -5.40 13.58 11.56
C ASP A 111 -6.84 13.76 12.07
N ARG A 112 -6.97 13.98 13.39
CA ARG A 112 -8.24 14.13 14.10
C ARG A 112 -8.24 15.47 14.84
N ARG A 113 -8.67 16.52 14.16
CA ARG A 113 -8.77 17.88 14.71
C ARG A 113 -10.19 18.16 15.19
N GLY A 114 -10.38 18.15 16.50
CA GLY A 114 -11.73 18.30 17.08
C GLY A 114 -12.62 17.08 16.79
N SER A 115 -13.93 17.26 16.94
CA SER A 115 -14.90 16.13 16.93
C SER A 115 -15.34 15.66 15.55
N SER A 116 -15.17 16.50 14.52
CA SER A 116 -15.80 16.28 13.20
C SER A 116 -14.81 16.17 12.04
N TYR A 117 -13.54 16.49 12.27
CA TYR A 117 -12.51 16.39 11.24
C TYR A 117 -11.89 14.99 11.25
N GLU A 118 -11.85 14.36 10.08
CA GLU A 118 -11.15 13.12 9.83
C GLU A 118 -10.38 13.26 8.52
N GLY A 119 -9.05 13.41 8.63
CA GLY A 119 -8.15 13.53 7.49
C GLY A 119 -6.87 12.71 7.69
N VAL A 120 -5.87 12.99 6.86
CA VAL A 120 -4.54 12.38 6.95
C VAL A 120 -3.49 13.49 6.98
N ARG A 121 -2.59 13.40 7.95
CA ARG A 121 -1.38 14.22 8.02
C ARG A 121 -0.19 13.36 7.63
N TRP A 122 0.62 13.82 6.69
CA TRP A 122 1.79 13.12 6.20
C TRP A 122 3.05 13.70 6.84
N SER A 123 3.76 12.87 7.59
CA SER A 123 5.07 13.21 8.15
C SER A 123 6.14 13.02 7.07
N THR A 124 7.00 14.02 6.88
CA THR A 124 8.09 13.98 5.89
C THR A 124 9.39 13.48 6.51
N PHE A 125 10.13 12.66 5.77
CA PHE A 125 11.41 12.11 6.19
C PHE A 125 12.40 12.13 5.04
N GLU A 126 13.70 12.18 5.35
CA GLU A 126 14.71 11.76 4.38
C GLU A 126 14.61 10.24 4.16
N ALA A 127 14.70 9.81 2.91
CA ALA A 127 14.72 8.40 2.53
C ALA A 127 16.02 8.07 1.80
N SER A 128 16.47 6.82 1.93
CA SER A 128 17.67 6.34 1.26
C SER A 128 17.49 6.33 -0.27
N ALA A 129 18.57 6.68 -0.97
CA ALA A 129 18.66 6.57 -2.43
C ALA A 129 18.80 5.11 -2.89
N ALA A 130 19.11 4.17 -1.99
CA ALA A 130 19.28 2.76 -2.33
C ALA A 130 17.98 2.16 -2.89
N THR A 131 18.14 1.33 -3.92
CA THR A 131 17.04 0.59 -4.54
C THR A 131 16.56 -0.49 -3.58
N PRO A 132 15.28 -0.49 -3.17
CA PRO A 132 14.74 -1.55 -2.33
C PRO A 132 14.59 -2.85 -3.12
N ASP A 133 14.74 -3.98 -2.43
CA ASP A 133 14.49 -5.30 -3.00
C ASP A 133 12.97 -5.55 -3.07
N VAL A 134 12.40 -5.27 -4.23
CA VAL A 134 10.98 -5.51 -4.54
C VAL A 134 10.88 -6.42 -5.76
N PRO A 135 9.99 -7.42 -5.74
CA PRO A 135 9.85 -8.34 -6.87
C PRO A 135 9.25 -7.64 -8.08
N SER A 136 9.59 -8.11 -9.28
CA SER A 136 8.89 -7.72 -10.50
C SER A 136 7.42 -8.15 -10.47
N LEU A 137 6.59 -7.54 -11.32
CA LEU A 137 5.17 -7.89 -11.41
C LEU A 137 4.95 -9.39 -11.71
N ALA A 138 5.79 -9.97 -12.57
CA ALA A 138 5.69 -11.38 -12.94
C ALA A 138 6.05 -12.32 -11.78
N GLU A 139 7.13 -12.02 -11.06
CA GLU A 139 7.54 -12.77 -9.87
C GLU A 139 6.50 -12.68 -8.76
N ALA A 140 5.95 -11.48 -8.54
CA ALA A 140 4.96 -11.25 -7.50
C ALA A 140 3.63 -11.98 -7.79
N GLU A 141 3.17 -11.99 -9.06
CA GLU A 141 1.98 -12.75 -9.48
C GLU A 141 2.18 -14.26 -9.31
N HIS A 142 3.35 -14.77 -9.70
CA HIS A 142 3.67 -16.18 -9.53
C HIS A 142 3.76 -16.58 -8.06
N ALA A 143 4.42 -15.76 -7.23
CA ALA A 143 4.49 -15.97 -5.79
C ALA A 143 3.11 -15.92 -5.13
N LEU A 144 2.24 -14.99 -5.53
CA LEU A 144 0.86 -14.91 -5.07
C LEU A 144 0.07 -16.18 -5.40
N THR A 145 0.20 -16.69 -6.62
CA THR A 145 -0.49 -17.92 -7.06
C THR A 145 -0.06 -19.12 -6.22
N ARG A 146 1.26 -19.29 -5.99
CA ARG A 146 1.79 -20.36 -5.14
C ARG A 146 1.35 -20.22 -3.68
N ALA A 147 1.36 -19.01 -3.14
CA ALA A 147 0.91 -18.76 -1.77
C ALA A 147 -0.59 -19.06 -1.59
N MET A 148 -1.43 -18.74 -2.58
CA MET A 148 -2.84 -19.09 -2.58
C MET A 148 -3.06 -20.61 -2.61
N GLN A 149 -2.31 -21.34 -3.44
CA GLN A 149 -2.37 -22.81 -3.50
C GLN A 149 -1.95 -23.41 -2.14
N ALA A 150 -0.77 -23.04 -1.64
CA ALA A 150 -0.26 -23.52 -0.37
C ALA A 150 -1.19 -23.20 0.82
N ALA A 151 -1.78 -21.99 0.84
CA ALA A 151 -2.73 -21.62 1.87
C ALA A 151 -4.03 -22.43 1.75
N THR A 152 -4.52 -22.67 0.54
CA THR A 152 -5.71 -23.52 0.32
C THR A 152 -5.46 -24.94 0.83
N ASP A 153 -4.34 -25.55 0.44
CA ASP A 153 -3.96 -26.90 0.84
C ASP A 153 -3.82 -27.02 2.37
N ALA A 154 -3.15 -26.06 3.01
CA ALA A 154 -3.00 -26.02 4.46
C ALA A 154 -4.34 -25.86 5.19
N LEU A 155 -5.29 -25.10 4.62
CA LEU A 155 -6.59 -24.83 5.22
C LEU A 155 -7.61 -25.96 4.99
N LEU A 156 -7.45 -26.79 3.95
CA LEU A 156 -8.31 -27.97 3.74
C LEU A 156 -8.22 -28.97 4.91
N GLY A 157 -7.08 -29.04 5.58
CA GLY A 157 -6.88 -29.88 6.77
C GLY A 157 -7.36 -29.24 8.09
N VAL A 158 -7.86 -28.00 8.06
CA VAL A 158 -8.31 -27.28 9.26
C VAL A 158 -9.83 -27.43 9.40
N GLU A 159 -10.26 -28.41 10.19
CA GLU A 159 -11.68 -28.58 10.53
C GLU A 159 -12.12 -27.56 11.59
N GLY A 160 -13.16 -26.79 11.28
CA GLY A 160 -13.76 -25.81 12.20
C GLY A 160 -15.17 -25.43 11.77
N PRO A 161 -15.94 -24.74 12.61
CA PRO A 161 -17.28 -24.29 12.24
C PRO A 161 -17.20 -23.46 10.96
N ALA A 162 -18.13 -23.70 10.03
CA ALA A 162 -18.20 -22.93 8.79
C ALA A 162 -18.34 -21.45 9.14
N GLN A 163 -17.28 -20.69 8.86
CA GLN A 163 -17.30 -19.24 9.02
C GLN A 163 -18.31 -18.73 7.98
N GLY A 164 -19.43 -18.16 8.45
CA GLY A 164 -20.48 -17.66 7.56
C GLY A 164 -19.90 -16.72 6.50
N HIS A 165 -20.51 -16.69 5.31
CA HIS A 165 -20.10 -15.81 4.22
C HIS A 165 -20.25 -14.34 4.62
N ARG A 166 -19.22 -13.76 5.25
CA ARG A 166 -19.15 -12.33 5.50
C ARG A 166 -18.86 -11.64 4.18
N ARG A 167 -19.88 -10.96 3.64
CA ARG A 167 -19.71 -10.11 2.46
C ARG A 167 -18.86 -8.92 2.85
N THR A 168 -17.67 -8.82 2.28
CA THR A 168 -16.89 -7.57 2.31
C THR A 168 -17.22 -6.78 1.06
N ARG A 169 -17.57 -5.51 1.23
CA ARG A 169 -17.66 -4.57 0.11
C ARG A 169 -16.24 -4.23 -0.33
N LEU A 170 -15.94 -4.48 -1.59
CA LEU A 170 -14.69 -4.10 -2.21
C LEU A 170 -14.91 -2.77 -2.91
N ASP A 171 -14.73 -1.66 -2.19
CA ASP A 171 -14.65 -0.35 -2.84
C ASP A 171 -13.19 -0.17 -3.28
N HIS A 172 -12.83 -0.77 -4.41
CA HIS A 172 -11.53 -0.55 -5.06
C HIS A 172 -11.75 0.00 -6.47
N ASP A 173 -11.43 1.29 -6.65
CA ASP A 173 -11.48 2.00 -7.94
C ASP A 173 -10.46 1.48 -8.98
N GLY A 174 -9.72 0.41 -8.67
CA GLY A 174 -8.65 -0.10 -9.51
C GLY A 174 -7.39 0.76 -9.44
N LEU A 175 -6.42 0.43 -10.31
CA LEU A 175 -5.30 1.33 -10.59
C LEU A 175 -5.77 2.48 -11.49
N ALA A 176 -5.06 3.60 -11.44
CA ALA A 176 -5.27 4.75 -12.30
C ALA A 176 -4.99 4.40 -13.78
N PRO A 177 -5.39 5.25 -14.75
CA PRO A 177 -5.02 5.08 -16.15
C PRO A 177 -3.49 5.02 -16.35
N GLY A 178 -3.04 4.30 -17.38
CA GLY A 178 -1.62 4.15 -17.73
C GLY A 178 -0.94 2.89 -17.23
N TYR A 179 -1.52 2.20 -16.24
CA TYR A 179 -0.97 0.92 -15.76
C TYR A 179 -1.26 -0.21 -16.76
N PRO A 180 -0.35 -1.20 -16.90
CA PRO A 180 -0.58 -2.32 -17.80
C PRO A 180 -1.75 -3.18 -17.29
N ALA A 181 -2.53 -3.76 -18.22
CA ALA A 181 -3.71 -4.58 -17.87
C ALA A 181 -3.38 -5.75 -16.91
N ARG A 182 -2.15 -6.28 -16.96
CA ARG A 182 -1.65 -7.28 -16.02
C ARG A 182 -1.60 -6.73 -14.58
N ALA A 183 -1.11 -5.51 -14.38
CA ALA A 183 -1.05 -4.88 -13.05
C ALA A 183 -2.45 -4.65 -12.48
N HIS A 184 -3.42 -4.22 -13.30
CA HIS A 184 -4.82 -4.09 -12.87
C HIS A 184 -5.38 -5.41 -12.32
N ARG A 185 -5.16 -6.53 -13.03
CA ARG A 185 -5.63 -7.85 -12.58
C ARG A 185 -4.98 -8.27 -11.26
N VAL A 186 -3.66 -8.12 -11.15
CA VAL A 186 -2.90 -8.48 -9.94
C VAL A 186 -3.31 -7.61 -8.75
N ALA A 187 -3.43 -6.29 -8.93
CA ALA A 187 -3.88 -5.38 -7.88
C ALA A 187 -5.30 -5.71 -7.40
N ALA A 188 -6.23 -5.99 -8.32
CA ALA A 188 -7.59 -6.37 -7.97
C ALA A 188 -7.64 -7.69 -7.18
N LEU A 189 -6.83 -8.69 -7.56
CA LEU A 189 -6.73 -9.94 -6.81
C LEU A 189 -6.13 -9.71 -5.41
N ALA A 190 -5.03 -8.95 -5.32
CA ALA A 190 -4.40 -8.61 -4.05
C ALA A 190 -5.36 -7.85 -3.10
N ALA A 191 -6.14 -6.90 -3.62
CA ALA A 191 -7.15 -6.17 -2.84
C ALA A 191 -8.23 -7.12 -2.30
N ARG A 192 -8.72 -8.05 -3.14
CA ARG A 192 -9.69 -9.08 -2.72
C ARG A 192 -9.14 -9.98 -1.61
N LEU A 193 -7.93 -10.50 -1.77
CA LEU A 193 -7.30 -11.36 -0.78
C LEU A 193 -7.01 -10.63 0.53
N SER A 194 -6.56 -9.37 0.46
CA SER A 194 -6.38 -8.52 1.64
C SER A 194 -7.69 -8.31 2.41
N ALA A 195 -8.81 -8.14 1.72
CA ALA A 195 -10.12 -8.07 2.35
C ALA A 195 -10.51 -9.40 3.03
N VAL A 196 -10.26 -10.54 2.37
CA VAL A 196 -10.54 -11.87 2.94
C VAL A 196 -9.67 -12.16 4.18
N LEU A 197 -8.38 -11.82 4.14
CA LEU A 197 -7.44 -12.01 5.25
C LEU A 197 -7.91 -11.31 6.53
N ARG A 198 -8.52 -10.12 6.42
CA ARG A 198 -9.07 -9.36 7.56
C ARG A 198 -10.33 -9.98 8.16
N LEU A 199 -11.04 -10.83 7.43
CA LEU A 199 -12.20 -11.54 7.93
C LEU A 199 -11.83 -12.84 8.66
N ALA A 200 -10.58 -13.28 8.55
CA ALA A 200 -10.13 -14.51 9.19
C ALA A 200 -10.36 -14.45 10.71
N ASP A 201 -10.87 -15.56 11.24
CA ASP A 201 -11.30 -15.68 12.62
C ASP A 201 -10.97 -17.09 13.10
N ASP A 202 -10.48 -17.17 14.33
CA ASP A 202 -9.97 -18.41 14.93
C ASP A 202 -11.00 -19.09 15.84
N ARG A 203 -12.20 -18.51 15.97
CA ARG A 203 -13.28 -19.08 16.78
C ARG A 203 -13.59 -20.52 16.38
N GLY A 204 -13.51 -21.42 17.37
CA GLY A 204 -13.83 -22.84 17.22
C GLY A 204 -12.67 -23.71 16.73
N LEU A 205 -11.45 -23.18 16.62
CA LEU A 205 -10.25 -23.95 16.27
C LEU A 205 -9.48 -24.41 17.50
N THR A 206 -8.85 -25.58 17.40
CA THR A 206 -7.85 -26.05 18.37
C THR A 206 -6.55 -25.24 18.26
N SER A 207 -5.70 -25.27 19.29
CA SER A 207 -4.41 -24.57 19.27
C SER A 207 -3.51 -24.98 18.09
N ALA A 208 -3.49 -26.27 17.74
CA ALA A 208 -2.74 -26.78 16.59
C ALA A 208 -3.29 -26.22 15.27
N GLN A 209 -4.61 -26.16 15.11
CA GLN A 209 -5.26 -25.60 13.92
C GLN A 209 -5.04 -24.09 13.79
N VAL A 210 -5.07 -23.35 14.90
CA VAL A 210 -4.73 -21.92 14.94
C VAL A 210 -3.28 -21.70 14.47
N ALA A 211 -2.34 -22.54 14.89
CA ALA A 211 -0.94 -22.43 14.47
C ALA A 211 -0.77 -22.65 12.95
N VAL A 212 -1.38 -23.72 12.40
CA VAL A 212 -1.33 -24.05 10.96
C VAL A 212 -1.98 -22.94 10.13
N ARG A 213 -3.20 -22.54 10.49
CA ARG A 213 -3.93 -21.44 9.84
C ARG A 213 -3.12 -20.14 9.91
N GLY A 214 -2.62 -19.79 11.09
CA GLY A 214 -1.83 -18.58 11.28
C GLY A 214 -0.60 -18.52 10.38
N GLN A 215 0.10 -19.64 10.20
CA GLN A 215 1.25 -19.69 9.28
C GLN A 215 0.82 -19.51 7.81
N ALA A 216 -0.21 -20.23 7.38
CA ALA A 216 -0.72 -20.12 6.01
C ALA A 216 -1.19 -18.69 5.67
N LEU A 217 -1.91 -18.04 6.59
CA LEU A 217 -2.41 -16.68 6.40
C LEU A 217 -1.28 -15.64 6.40
N ARG A 218 -0.23 -15.82 7.22
CA ARG A 218 0.96 -14.94 7.21
C ARG A 218 1.72 -15.01 5.88
N GLU A 219 1.91 -16.21 5.34
CA GLU A 219 2.56 -16.38 4.03
C GLU A 219 1.72 -15.79 2.89
N LEU A 220 0.39 -15.96 2.96
CA LEU A 220 -0.52 -15.35 2.00
C LEU A 220 -0.50 -13.81 2.08
N ASP A 221 -0.52 -13.23 3.29
CA ASP A 221 -0.40 -11.78 3.49
C ASP A 221 0.94 -11.24 2.93
N ARG A 222 2.04 -11.94 3.20
CA ARG A 222 3.38 -11.62 2.67
C ARG A 222 3.38 -11.54 1.15
N ALA A 223 2.71 -12.48 0.47
CA ALA A 223 2.59 -12.50 -0.99
C ALA A 223 1.64 -11.41 -1.52
N VAL A 224 0.52 -11.16 -0.83
CA VAL A 224 -0.44 -10.10 -1.18
C VAL A 224 0.20 -8.72 -1.15
N ARG A 225 0.99 -8.39 -0.12
CA ARG A 225 1.70 -7.10 -0.03
C ARG A 225 2.70 -6.91 -1.18
N ARG A 226 3.49 -7.95 -1.51
CA ARG A 226 4.44 -7.94 -2.64
C ARG A 226 3.73 -7.73 -3.98
N ALA A 227 2.65 -8.47 -4.23
CA ALA A 227 1.83 -8.29 -5.43
C ALA A 227 1.27 -6.88 -5.55
N ARG A 228 0.84 -6.29 -4.42
CA ARG A 228 0.36 -4.91 -4.38
C ARG A 228 1.47 -3.91 -4.70
N VAL A 229 2.63 -4.01 -4.05
CA VAL A 229 3.79 -3.14 -4.31
C VAL A 229 4.20 -3.23 -5.79
N ALA A 230 4.40 -4.44 -6.31
CA ALA A 230 4.81 -4.66 -7.70
C ALA A 230 3.78 -4.09 -8.71
N ALA A 231 2.48 -4.28 -8.47
CA ALA A 231 1.44 -3.72 -9.34
C ALA A 231 1.44 -2.18 -9.37
N HIS A 232 1.78 -1.52 -8.25
CA HIS A 232 1.87 -0.05 -8.18
C HIS A 232 3.19 0.50 -8.75
N HIS A 233 4.22 -0.33 -8.92
CA HIS A 233 5.47 0.05 -9.59
C HIS A 233 5.45 -0.23 -11.11
N ALA A 234 4.52 -1.05 -11.59
CA ALA A 234 4.45 -1.50 -12.98
C ALA A 234 4.36 -0.37 -14.04
N ILE A 235 3.84 0.81 -13.68
CA ILE A 235 3.81 1.97 -14.59
C ILE A 235 5.20 2.55 -14.86
N THR A 236 6.13 2.39 -13.91
CA THR A 236 7.52 2.86 -14.05
C THR A 236 8.41 1.89 -14.81
N GLU A 237 7.96 0.64 -15.03
CA GLU A 237 8.66 -0.33 -15.88
C GLU A 237 8.42 -0.07 -17.39
N LEU A 238 7.51 0.83 -17.73
CA LEU A 238 7.13 1.17 -19.11
C LEU A 238 7.91 2.38 -19.68
N VAL A 239 8.78 3.01 -18.87
CA VAL A 239 9.59 4.18 -19.21
C VAL A 239 11.06 3.80 -19.21
#